data_AF-A0AAU5UP89-F1
#
_entry.id   AF-A0AAU5UP89-F1
#
_cell.length_a   1.000
_cell.length_b   1.000
_cell.length_c   1.000
_cell.angle_alpha   90.00
_cell.angle_beta   90.00
_cell.angle_gamma   90.00
#
_symmetry.space_group_name_H-M   'P 1'
#
loop_
_entity.id
_entity.type
_entity.pdbx_description
1 polymer ?
#
loop_
_entity_poly.entity_id
_entity_poly.type
_entity_poly.pdbx_seq_one_letter_code
_entity_poly.pdbx_strand_id
1 'polypeptide(L)'
;MTIIHLSAVDGDGDSDEPTAAELAAIEQEMPLIEAELDLLTAQIAVISAGPDASVLDTRRVRRAERRVLDVTRRIANRTPETEDAA
;
A
#
# COMPACT_ATOMS: atom_id res chain seq x y z
N MET A 1 33.59 6.25 -13.36
CA MET A 1 32.29 6.44 -12.68
C MET A 1 31.21 6.20 -13.71
N THR A 2 30.63 5.00 -13.70
CA THR A 2 29.70 4.54 -14.73
C THR A 2 28.32 5.08 -14.40
N ILE A 3 27.88 6.09 -15.16
CA ILE A 3 26.50 6.57 -15.09
C ILE A 3 25.66 5.56 -15.85
N ILE A 4 24.80 4.83 -15.14
CA ILE A 4 23.77 4.01 -15.78
C ILE A 4 22.76 4.99 -16.35
N HIS A 5 22.73 5.10 -17.68
CA HIS A 5 21.64 5.77 -18.36
C HIS A 5 20.40 4.88 -18.23
N LEU A 6 19.38 5.40 -17.56
CA LEU A 6 18.04 4.83 -17.62
C LEU A 6 17.53 5.11 -19.04
N SER A 7 17.62 4.12 -19.93
CA SER A 7 16.98 4.20 -21.24
C SER A 7 15.48 4.32 -21.03
N ALA A 8 14.85 5.28 -21.71
CA ALA A 8 13.40 5.32 -21.81
C ALA A 8 12.94 3.97 -22.38
N VAL A 9 11.95 3.35 -21.74
CA VAL A 9 11.20 2.27 -22.36
C VAL A 9 10.51 2.88 -23.57
N ASP A 10 10.93 2.49 -24.76
CA ASP A 10 10.27 2.86 -26.01
C ASP A 10 8.93 2.10 -26.08
N GLY A 11 7.95 2.57 -25.30
CA GLY A 11 6.56 2.16 -25.39
C GLY A 11 5.95 2.79 -26.64
N ASP A 12 6.17 2.17 -27.79
CA ASP A 12 5.55 2.56 -29.05
C ASP A 12 4.11 2.00 -29.08
N GLY A 13 3.21 2.64 -28.33
CA GLY A 13 1.79 2.33 -28.39
C GLY A 13 0.98 2.65 -27.14
N ASP A 14 -0.21 3.20 -27.37
CA ASP A 14 -1.41 3.20 -26.52
C ASP A 14 -1.76 1.80 -25.91
N SER A 15 -0.96 0.77 -26.20
CA SER A 15 -1.11 -0.64 -25.82
C SER A 15 -0.33 -1.09 -24.59
N ASP A 16 0.63 -0.30 -24.10
CA ASP A 16 1.39 -0.61 -22.86
C ASP A 16 0.91 0.22 -21.64
N GLU A 17 -0.04 1.13 -21.83
CA GLU A 17 -0.64 1.89 -20.73
C GLU A 17 -1.71 1.05 -20.04
N PRO A 18 -1.77 1.04 -18.69
CA PRO A 18 -2.82 0.35 -17.97
C PRO A 18 -4.21 0.85 -18.37
N THR A 19 -5.12 -0.08 -18.58
CA THR A 19 -6.53 0.23 -18.81
C THR A 19 -7.14 0.94 -17.60
N ALA A 20 -8.26 1.65 -17.81
CA ALA A 20 -8.98 2.30 -16.72
C ALA A 20 -9.43 1.31 -15.62
N ALA A 21 -9.73 0.06 -15.98
CA ALA A 21 -10.08 -0.99 -15.03
C ALA A 21 -8.87 -1.41 -14.18
N GLU A 22 -7.69 -1.57 -14.80
CA GLU A 22 -6.44 -1.87 -14.08
C GLU A 22 -6.03 -0.72 -13.16
N LEU A 23 -6.14 0.53 -13.61
CA LEU A 23 -5.91 1.71 -12.75
C LEU A 23 -6.89 1.74 -11.58
N ALA A 24 -8.17 1.44 -11.82
CA ALA A 24 -9.16 1.34 -10.76
C ALA A 24 -8.85 0.21 -9.77
N ALA A 25 -8.28 -0.91 -10.23
CA ALA A 25 -7.83 -1.99 -9.36
C ALA A 25 -6.70 -1.53 -8.42
N ILE A 26 -5.72 -0.78 -8.94
CA ILE A 26 -4.63 -0.20 -8.13
C ILE A 26 -5.20 0.76 -7.07
N GLU A 27 -6.13 1.63 -7.44
CA GLU A 27 -6.77 2.55 -6.49
C GLU A 27 -7.53 1.81 -5.38
N GLN A 28 -8.04 0.61 -5.64
CA GLN A 28 -8.69 -0.22 -4.61
C GLN A 28 -7.69 -0.77 -3.57
N GLU A 29 -6.41 -0.87 -3.90
CA GLU A 29 -5.35 -1.33 -2.99
C GLU A 29 -4.85 -0.22 -2.05
N MET A 30 -4.97 1.05 -2.46
CA MET A 30 -4.46 2.20 -1.72
C MET A 30 -4.83 2.24 -0.22
N PRO A 31 -6.07 1.92 0.20
CA PRO A 31 -6.42 1.92 1.63
C PRO A 31 -5.62 0.92 2.45
N LEU A 32 -5.25 -0.24 1.87
CA LEU A 32 -4.44 -1.25 2.56
C LEU A 32 -2.99 -0.78 2.68
N ILE A 33 -2.44 -0.26 1.59
CA ILE A 33 -1.09 0.29 1.55
C ILE A 33 -0.94 1.40 2.61
N GLU A 34 -1.90 2.32 2.72
CA GLU A 34 -1.89 3.36 3.75
C GLU A 34 -1.89 2.77 5.17
N ALA A 35 -2.71 1.76 5.44
CA ALA A 35 -2.77 1.12 6.75
C ALA A 35 -1.46 0.38 7.10
N GLU A 36 -0.81 -0.24 6.10
CA GLU A 36 0.49 -0.89 6.26
C GLU A 36 1.62 0.12 6.47
N LEU A 37 1.60 1.26 5.77
CA LEU A 37 2.53 2.36 6.00
C LEU A 37 2.38 2.97 7.40
N ASP A 38 1.14 3.13 7.89
CA ASP A 38 0.88 3.56 9.27
C ASP A 38 1.48 2.57 10.28
N LEU A 39 1.33 1.26 10.03
CA LEU A 39 1.91 0.21 10.88
C LEU A 39 3.43 0.26 10.86
N LEU A 40 4.04 0.33 9.68
CA LEU A 40 5.48 0.43 9.52
C LEU A 40 6.02 1.68 10.22
N THR A 41 5.34 2.82 10.08
CA THR A 41 5.70 4.07 10.76
C THR A 41 5.67 3.91 12.28
N ALA A 42 4.64 3.25 12.82
CA ALA A 42 4.55 2.98 14.26
C ALA A 42 5.65 2.02 14.75
N GLN A 43 5.99 1.00 13.96
CA GLN A 43 7.07 0.06 14.26
C GLN A 43 8.44 0.74 14.23
N ILE A 44 8.70 1.57 13.20
CA ILE A 44 9.93 2.37 13.09
C ILE A 44 10.06 3.27 14.33
N ALA A 45 8.99 3.95 14.74
CA ALA A 45 9.04 4.81 15.93
C ALA A 45 9.44 4.04 17.21
N VAL A 46 8.91 2.82 17.40
CA VAL A 46 9.30 1.95 18.52
C VAL A 46 10.78 1.55 18.44
N ILE A 47 11.23 1.12 17.26
CA ILE A 47 12.63 0.70 17.05
C ILE A 47 13.59 1.88 17.26
N SER A 48 13.24 3.06 16.74
CA SER A 48 14.02 4.28 16.88
C SER A 48 14.09 4.77 18.33
N ALA A 49 13.03 4.57 19.13
CA ALA A 49 13.03 4.89 20.55
C ALA A 49 13.88 3.91 21.38
N GLY A 50 14.04 2.67 20.92
CA GLY A 50 14.88 1.67 21.57
C GLY A 50 14.47 1.44 23.04
N PRO A 51 15.40 1.54 24.01
CA PRO A 51 15.09 1.40 25.43
C PRO A 51 14.08 2.42 25.98
N ASP A 52 13.92 3.57 25.33
CA ASP A 52 13.04 4.65 25.75
C ASP A 52 11.60 4.51 25.22
N ALA A 53 11.31 3.42 24.50
CA ALA A 53 9.98 3.17 23.95
C ALA A 53 8.91 3.12 25.05
N SER A 54 7.87 3.93 24.90
CA SER A 54 6.81 4.04 25.89
C SER A 54 5.69 3.01 25.66
N VAL A 55 4.86 2.82 26.69
CA VAL A 55 3.62 2.03 26.58
C VAL A 55 2.69 2.58 25.48
N LEU A 56 2.73 3.89 25.22
CA LEU A 56 1.93 4.50 24.16
C LEU A 56 2.40 4.07 22.77
N ASP A 57 3.69 3.85 22.58
CA ASP A 57 4.24 3.43 21.29
C ASP A 57 3.82 1.99 20.97
N THR A 58 3.86 1.10 21.97
CA THR A 58 3.30 -0.25 21.82
C THR A 58 1.80 -0.23 21.51
N ARG A 59 1.03 0.70 22.12
CA ARG A 59 -0.41 0.85 21.82
C ARG A 59 -0.65 1.39 20.41
N ARG A 60 0.22 2.27 19.89
CA ARG A 60 0.14 2.76 18.51
C ARG A 60 0.33 1.63 17.51
N VAL A 61 1.35 0.78 17.71
CA VAL A 61 1.57 -0.42 16.87
C VAL A 61 0.34 -1.32 16.85
N ARG A 62 -0.20 -1.68 18.02
CA ARG A 62 -1.41 -2.54 18.11
C ARG A 62 -2.63 -1.93 17.43
N ARG A 63 -2.78 -0.60 17.46
CA ARG A 63 -3.88 0.08 16.77
C ARG A 63 -3.69 0.03 15.25
N ALA A 64 -2.46 0.22 14.78
CA ALA A 64 -2.15 0.13 13.35
C ALA A 64 -2.32 -1.30 12.83
N GLU A 65 -1.90 -2.33 13.57
CA GLU A 65 -2.16 -3.75 13.24
C GLU A 65 -3.66 -4.03 13.09
N ARG A 66 -4.49 -3.52 14.02
CA ARG A 66 -5.96 -3.64 13.93
C ARG A 66 -6.54 -2.91 12.73
N ARG A 67 -5.95 -1.78 12.34
CA ARG A 67 -6.37 -1.02 11.16
C ARG A 67 -6.09 -1.82 9.88
N VAL A 68 -4.90 -2.41 9.76
CA VAL A 68 -4.57 -3.31 8.63
C VAL A 68 -5.61 -4.42 8.52
N LEU A 69 -5.86 -5.16 9.61
CA LEU A 69 -6.84 -6.25 9.61
C LEU A 69 -8.25 -5.80 9.23
N ASP A 70 -8.69 -4.63 9.70
CA ASP A 70 -10.01 -4.08 9.38
C ASP A 70 -10.10 -3.70 7.89
N VAL A 71 -9.05 -3.08 7.33
CA VAL A 71 -9.00 -2.74 5.90
C VAL A 71 -8.93 -3.99 5.03
N THR A 72 -8.06 -4.96 5.36
CA THR A 72 -8.00 -6.25 4.65
C THR A 72 -9.36 -6.93 4.66
N ARG A 73 -10.06 -6.94 5.80
CA ARG A 73 -11.42 -7.46 5.89
C ARG A 73 -12.39 -6.70 4.98
N ARG A 74 -12.33 -5.37 4.94
CA ARG A 74 -13.21 -4.57 4.07
C ARG A 74 -12.98 -4.87 2.59
N ILE A 75 -11.72 -4.94 2.16
CA ILE A 75 -11.36 -5.28 0.78
C ILE A 75 -11.83 -6.71 0.44
N ALA A 76 -11.57 -7.69 1.31
CA ALA A 76 -11.99 -9.07 1.08
C ALA A 76 -13.53 -9.24 1.02
N ASN A 77 -14.30 -8.35 1.65
CA ASN A 77 -15.77 -8.35 1.60
C ASN A 77 -16.33 -7.47 0.48
N ARG A 78 -15.50 -6.71 -0.25
CA ARG A 78 -15.95 -6.01 -1.44
C ARG A 78 -16.23 -7.07 -2.50
N THR A 79 -17.48 -7.15 -2.96
CA THR A 79 -17.80 -7.94 -4.14
C THR A 79 -16.96 -7.36 -5.28
N PRO A 80 -16.20 -8.16 -6.04
CA PRO A 80 -15.59 -7.64 -7.26
C PRO A 80 -16.76 -7.06 -8.05
N GLU A 81 -16.70 -5.76 -8.36
CA GLU A 81 -17.58 -5.22 -9.38
C GLU A 81 -17.35 -6.13 -10.58
N THR A 82 -18.37 -6.91 -10.91
CA THR A 82 -18.30 -7.93 -11.95
C THR A 82 -17.72 -7.24 -13.18
N GLU A 83 -16.56 -7.72 -13.60
CA GLU A 83 -15.93 -7.44 -14.88
C GLU A 83 -16.84 -8.03 -15.97
N ASP A 84 -18.01 -7.41 -16.12
CA ASP A 84 -19.11 -7.74 -17.03
C ASP A 84 -19.82 -6.42 -17.34
N ALA A 85 -19.10 -5.53 -18.03
CA ALA A 85 -19.69 -4.49 -18.85
C ALA A 85 -18.70 -4.03 -19.93
N ALA A 86 -18.88 -4.64 -21.11
CA ALA A 86 -18.38 -4.29 -22.46
C ALA A 86 -17.18 -5.09 -22.98
#